data_AF-A0A349B2D8-F1
#
_entry.id   AF-A0A349B2D8-F1
#
_cell.length_a   1.000
_cell.length_b   1.000
_cell.length_c   1.000
_cell.angle_alpha   90.00
_cell.angle_beta   90.00
_cell.angle_gamma   90.00
#
_symmetry.space_group_name_H-M   'P 1'
#
loop_
_entity.id
_entity.type
_entity.pdbx_description
1 polymer ?
#
loop_
_entity_poly.entity_id
_entity_poly.type
_entity_poly.pdbx_seq_one_letter_code
_entity_poly.pdbx_strand_id
1 'polypeptide(L)'
;PMETTGPVDVDGVPLRIVHRPGQGELAEFALEVGAYALRFFADYYGIAYPGDKVDMVAVPDFAFGAMENLGCVVYRETLLLVDPESATQAELLAVVDVIAHELAHMW
;
A
#
# COMPACT_ATOMS: atom_id res chain seq x y z
N PRO A 1 7.75 -2.62 -18.73
CA PRO A 1 6.83 -1.63 -18.11
C PRO A 1 6.50 -2.12 -16.70
N MET A 2 6.08 -1.25 -15.78
CA MET A 2 5.57 -1.70 -14.47
C MET A 2 4.29 -2.53 -14.66
N GLU A 3 4.05 -3.48 -13.75
CA GLU A 3 2.83 -4.28 -13.67
C GLU A 3 1.96 -3.79 -12.50
N THR A 4 0.68 -4.17 -12.53
CA THR A 4 -0.26 -3.83 -11.46
C THR A 4 -1.04 -5.05 -11.03
N THR A 5 -1.36 -5.14 -9.74
CA THR A 5 -2.39 -6.05 -9.26
C THR A 5 -3.76 -5.66 -9.85
N GLY A 6 -4.73 -6.56 -9.76
CA GLY A 6 -6.13 -6.15 -9.84
C GLY A 6 -6.45 -5.15 -8.72
N PRO A 7 -7.24 -4.11 -8.98
CA PRO A 7 -7.66 -3.20 -7.92
C PRO A 7 -8.68 -3.90 -7.01
N VAL A 8 -8.62 -3.59 -5.72
CA VAL A 8 -9.69 -3.86 -4.75
C VAL A 8 -10.49 -2.58 -4.54
N ASP A 9 -11.82 -2.70 -4.54
CA ASP A 9 -12.69 -1.57 -4.21
C ASP A 9 -12.80 -1.42 -2.70
N VAL A 10 -12.41 -0.26 -2.19
CA VAL A 10 -12.51 0.10 -0.77
C VAL A 10 -13.54 1.21 -0.67
N ASP A 11 -14.81 0.81 -0.56
CA ASP A 11 -15.95 1.71 -0.36
C ASP A 11 -16.05 2.77 -1.47
N GLY A 12 -15.84 2.34 -2.72
CA GLY A 12 -15.83 3.20 -3.92
C GLY A 12 -14.46 3.75 -4.31
N VAL A 13 -13.40 3.46 -3.55
CA VAL A 13 -12.03 3.85 -3.87
C VAL A 13 -11.23 2.64 -4.38
N PRO A 14 -10.89 2.58 -5.68
CA PRO A 14 -10.02 1.52 -6.19
C PRO A 14 -8.59 1.67 -5.64
N LEU A 15 -8.12 0.63 -4.96
CA LEU A 15 -6.77 0.52 -4.44
C LEU A 15 -6.00 -0.60 -5.15
N ARG A 16 -4.77 -0.36 -5.60
CA ARG A 16 -3.92 -1.37 -6.24
C ARG A 16 -2.44 -1.19 -5.92
N ILE A 17 -1.67 -2.25 -6.13
CA ILE A 17 -0.20 -2.23 -6.04
C ILE A 17 0.39 -2.11 -7.44
N VAL A 18 1.40 -1.25 -7.59
CA VAL A 18 2.21 -1.11 -8.80
C VAL A 18 3.61 -1.61 -8.48
N HIS A 19 4.13 -2.57 -9.26
CA HIS A 19 5.40 -3.25 -8.98
C HIS A 19 6.17 -3.56 -10.28
N ARG A 20 7.43 -4.01 -10.15
CA ARG A 20 8.20 -4.47 -11.32
C ARG A 20 7.68 -5.82 -11.81
N PRO A 21 7.87 -6.17 -13.10
CA PRO A 21 7.40 -7.43 -13.63
C PRO A 21 7.81 -8.66 -12.83
N GLY A 22 6.86 -9.57 -12.60
CA GLY A 22 7.11 -10.85 -11.92
C GLY A 22 7.12 -10.79 -10.38
N GLN A 23 6.65 -9.69 -9.78
CA GLN A 23 6.56 -9.54 -8.32
C GLN A 23 5.11 -9.54 -7.77
N GLY A 24 4.13 -9.91 -8.60
CA GLY A 24 2.70 -9.78 -8.24
C GLY A 24 2.29 -10.59 -7.01
N GLU A 25 2.86 -11.78 -6.81
CA GLU A 25 2.54 -12.63 -5.65
C GLU A 25 2.97 -11.99 -4.32
N LEU A 26 4.01 -11.15 -4.34
CA LEU A 26 4.50 -10.45 -3.15
C LEU A 26 3.63 -9.23 -2.76
N ALA A 27 2.66 -8.88 -3.60
CA ALA A 27 1.84 -7.68 -3.44
C ALA A 27 0.52 -7.93 -2.69
N GLU A 28 0.10 -9.20 -2.55
CA GLU A 28 -1.20 -9.56 -1.98
C GLU A 28 -1.33 -9.10 -0.53
N PHE A 29 -0.29 -9.31 0.28
CA PHE A 29 -0.29 -8.88 1.68
C PHE A 29 -0.45 -7.35 1.83
N ALA A 30 0.27 -6.57 1.04
CA ALA A 30 0.13 -5.12 1.07
C ALA A 30 -1.24 -4.64 0.57
N LEU A 31 -1.85 -5.35 -0.39
CA LEU A 31 -3.19 -5.05 -0.88
C LEU A 31 -4.23 -5.21 0.24
N GLU A 32 -4.14 -6.28 1.04
CA GLU A 32 -5.00 -6.53 2.19
C GLU A 32 -4.82 -5.47 3.29
N VAL A 33 -3.56 -5.19 3.66
CA VAL A 33 -3.23 -4.18 4.67
C VAL A 33 -3.70 -2.80 4.26
N GLY A 34 -3.45 -2.41 3.01
CA GLY A 34 -3.86 -1.11 2.48
C GLY A 34 -5.38 -0.94 2.46
N ALA A 35 -6.11 -1.98 2.03
CA ALA A 35 -7.57 -1.96 2.04
C ALA A 35 -8.14 -1.83 3.46
N TYR A 36 -7.56 -2.55 4.42
CA TYR A 36 -7.94 -2.45 5.83
C TYR A 36 -7.67 -1.04 6.38
N ALA A 37 -6.45 -0.51 6.20
CA ALA A 37 -6.05 0.78 6.71
C ALA A 37 -6.86 1.93 6.11
N LEU A 38 -7.10 1.90 4.80
CA LEU A 38 -7.89 2.93 4.10
C LEU A 38 -9.33 2.98 4.64
N ARG A 39 -9.99 1.82 4.78
CA ARG A 39 -11.33 1.76 5.39
C ARG A 39 -11.31 2.22 6.85
N PHE A 40 -10.35 1.72 7.63
CA PHE A 40 -10.21 2.07 9.03
C PHE A 40 -10.10 3.59 9.25
N PHE A 41 -9.25 4.27 8.48
CA PHE A 41 -9.08 5.73 8.64
C PHE A 41 -10.29 6.52 8.15
N ALA A 42 -10.93 6.10 7.05
CA ALA A 42 -12.18 6.72 6.60
C ALA A 42 -13.27 6.66 7.67
N ASP A 43 -13.45 5.48 8.29
CA ASP A 43 -14.41 5.25 9.37
C ASP A 43 -14.02 6.01 10.64
N TYR A 44 -12.74 5.98 11.01
CA TYR A 44 -12.22 6.58 12.24
C TYR A 44 -12.34 8.10 12.23
N TYR A 45 -11.97 8.75 11.14
CA TYR A 45 -12.08 10.20 11.00
C TYR A 45 -13.49 10.65 10.62
N GLY A 46 -14.35 9.75 10.13
CA GLY A 46 -15.68 10.08 9.63
C GLY A 46 -15.65 10.96 8.38
N ILE A 47 -14.54 10.92 7.65
CA ILE A 47 -14.29 11.69 6.43
C ILE A 47 -13.90 10.68 5.36
N ALA A 48 -14.61 10.66 4.23
CA ALA A 48 -14.26 9.79 3.11
C ALA A 48 -12.86 10.14 2.58
N TYR A 49 -12.16 9.15 2.02
CA TYR A 49 -10.89 9.38 1.34
C TYR A 49 -11.04 10.46 0.24
N PRO A 50 -10.16 11.48 0.18
CA PRO A 50 -10.39 12.65 -0.68
C PRO A 50 -10.05 12.44 -2.17
N GLY A 51 -9.42 11.32 -2.54
CA GLY A 51 -9.01 11.03 -3.92
C GLY A 51 -9.87 9.99 -4.63
N ASP A 52 -9.72 9.88 -5.95
CA ASP A 52 -10.50 8.95 -6.78
C ASP A 52 -9.96 7.51 -6.78
N LYS A 53 -8.72 7.31 -6.31
CA LYS A 53 -7.99 6.03 -6.32
C LYS A 53 -6.79 6.06 -5.38
N VAL A 54 -6.26 4.90 -5.03
CA VAL A 54 -4.98 4.73 -4.32
C VAL A 54 -4.08 3.76 -5.08
N ASP A 55 -3.00 4.26 -5.65
CA ASP A 55 -1.92 3.42 -6.17
C ASP A 55 -0.79 3.38 -5.14
N MET A 56 -0.43 2.19 -4.68
CA MET A 56 0.73 1.97 -3.83
C MET A 56 1.86 1.42 -4.70
N VAL A 57 2.91 2.22 -4.91
CA VAL A 57 3.94 1.97 -5.92
C VAL A 57 5.24 1.52 -5.25
N ALA A 58 5.64 0.28 -5.52
CA ALA A 58 6.93 -0.25 -5.11
C ALA A 58 8.05 0.23 -6.04
N VAL A 59 9.06 0.89 -5.49
CA VAL A 59 10.26 1.35 -6.21
C VAL A 59 11.54 0.75 -5.61
N PRO A 60 12.51 0.31 -6.45
CA PRO A 60 13.71 -0.39 -5.99
C PRO A 60 14.74 0.53 -5.33
N ASP A 61 14.81 1.79 -5.76
CA ASP A 61 15.72 2.79 -5.20
C ASP A 61 14.93 4.00 -4.72
N PHE A 62 14.87 4.15 -3.41
CA PHE A 62 14.16 5.25 -2.76
C PHE A 62 14.92 5.71 -1.52
N ALA A 63 15.25 7.00 -1.49
CA ALA A 63 16.06 7.59 -0.42
C ALA A 63 15.37 7.47 0.96
N PHE A 64 14.04 7.51 0.97
CA PHE A 64 13.20 7.37 2.17
C PHE A 64 12.60 5.96 2.28
N GLY A 65 11.77 5.75 3.30
CA GLY A 65 10.97 4.52 3.44
C GLY A 65 9.78 4.52 2.48
N ALA A 66 8.97 5.58 2.54
CA ALA A 66 7.84 5.82 1.66
C ALA A 66 7.52 7.33 1.56
N MET A 67 6.51 7.70 0.76
CA MET A 67 6.06 9.08 0.55
C MET A 67 4.58 9.12 0.15
N GLU A 68 3.84 9.96 0.86
CA GLU A 68 2.38 10.10 0.92
C GLU A 68 1.75 10.92 -0.22
N ASN A 69 2.22 10.78 -1.46
CA ASN A 69 1.61 11.55 -2.56
C ASN A 69 0.14 11.11 -2.77
N LEU A 70 -0.78 12.08 -2.75
CA LEU A 70 -2.23 11.79 -2.83
C LEU A 70 -2.58 10.93 -4.06
N GLY A 71 -3.21 9.80 -3.78
CA GLY A 71 -3.59 8.77 -4.75
C GLY A 71 -2.42 8.00 -5.37
N CYS A 72 -1.16 8.32 -5.09
CA CYS A 72 0.02 7.66 -5.65
C CYS A 72 1.13 7.55 -4.59
N VAL A 73 0.89 6.71 -3.59
CA VAL A 73 1.82 6.53 -2.48
C VAL A 73 3.00 5.69 -2.95
N VAL A 74 4.23 6.17 -2.70
CA VAL A 74 5.46 5.53 -3.18
C VAL A 74 6.17 4.88 -2.01
N TYR A 75 6.60 3.63 -2.19
CA TYR A 75 7.25 2.84 -1.15
C TYR A 75 8.57 2.27 -1.67
N ARG A 76 9.57 2.17 -0.79
CA ARG A 76 10.67 1.24 -1.02
C ARG A 76 10.11 -0.18 -1.12
N GLU A 77 10.58 -0.95 -2.10
CA GLU A 77 10.11 -2.32 -2.35
C GLU A 77 10.02 -3.20 -1.10
N THR A 78 11.01 -3.15 -0.22
CA THR A 78 11.06 -3.95 1.02
C THR A 78 10.01 -3.58 2.06
N LEU A 79 9.32 -2.45 1.89
CA LEU A 79 8.26 -1.94 2.77
C LEU A 79 6.86 -2.07 2.14
N LEU A 80 6.76 -2.69 0.96
CA LEU A 80 5.49 -2.93 0.27
C LEU A 80 5.35 -4.35 -0.27
N LEU A 81 6.43 -4.97 -0.74
CA LEU A 81 6.41 -6.31 -1.31
C LEU A 81 7.00 -7.30 -0.32
N VAL A 82 6.21 -8.29 0.10
CA VAL A 82 6.60 -9.27 1.11
C VAL A 82 5.88 -10.60 0.85
N ASP A 83 6.59 -11.70 1.07
CA ASP A 83 6.02 -13.04 1.10
C ASP A 83 5.73 -13.43 2.56
N PRO A 84 4.46 -13.54 2.98
CA PRO A 84 4.10 -13.88 4.36
C PRO A 84 4.56 -15.27 4.82
N GLU A 85 4.84 -16.20 3.90
CA GLU A 85 5.30 -17.54 4.27
C GLU A 85 6.78 -17.57 4.66
N SER A 86 7.58 -16.66 4.12
CA SER A 86 9.04 -16.61 4.33
C SER A 86 9.53 -15.43 5.16
N ALA A 87 8.73 -14.36 5.28
CA ALA A 87 9.09 -13.16 6.03
C ALA A 87 9.06 -13.38 7.55
N THR A 88 9.94 -12.68 8.25
CA THR A 88 9.90 -12.60 9.70
C THR A 88 8.72 -11.74 10.16
N GLN A 89 8.26 -11.95 11.39
CA GLN A 89 7.23 -11.11 11.99
C GLN A 89 7.62 -9.62 12.04
N ALA A 90 8.91 -9.32 12.21
CA ALA A 90 9.40 -7.95 12.22
C ALA A 90 9.27 -7.28 10.84
N GLU A 91 9.54 -8.01 9.76
CA GLU A 91 9.37 -7.52 8.39
C GLU A 91 7.88 -7.31 8.06
N LEU A 92 7.01 -8.25 8.44
CA LEU A 92 5.56 -8.10 8.28
C LEU A 92 5.04 -6.87 9.03
N LEU A 93 5.46 -6.68 10.28
CA LEU A 93 5.07 -5.51 11.06
C LEU A 93 5.61 -4.21 10.44
N ALA A 94 6.82 -4.20 9.89
CA ALA A 94 7.37 -3.02 9.23
C ALA A 94 6.56 -2.63 7.98
N VAL A 95 6.14 -3.61 7.17
CA VAL A 95 5.26 -3.38 6.01
C VAL A 95 3.91 -2.82 6.47
N VAL A 96 3.31 -3.41 7.50
CA VAL A 96 2.03 -2.94 8.06
C VAL A 96 2.13 -1.51 8.58
N ASP A 97 3.15 -1.23 9.39
CA ASP A 97 3.36 0.07 10.02
C ASP A 97 3.54 1.17 8.97
N VAL A 98 4.37 0.93 7.95
CA VAL A 98 4.63 1.92 6.89
C VAL A 98 3.41 2.12 6.01
N ILE A 99 2.70 1.08 5.58
CA ILE A 99 1.46 1.25 4.80
C ILE A 99 0.42 2.04 5.60
N ALA A 100 0.23 1.71 6.88
CA ALA A 100 -0.69 2.44 7.74
C ALA A 100 -0.26 3.89 7.93
N HIS A 101 1.04 4.15 8.12
CA HIS A 101 1.61 5.49 8.26
C HIS A 101 1.31 6.36 7.03
N GLU A 102 1.60 5.86 5.83
CA GLU A 102 1.42 6.65 4.61
C GLU A 102 -0.06 6.88 4.29
N LEU A 103 -0.93 5.89 4.55
CA LEU A 103 -2.37 6.07 4.36
C LEU A 103 -3.00 6.97 5.43
N ALA A 104 -2.42 7.07 6.63
CA ALA A 104 -2.89 8.01 7.64
C ALA A 104 -2.71 9.47 7.21
N HIS A 105 -1.65 9.80 6.46
CA HIS A 105 -1.40 11.16 5.93
C HIS A 105 -2.45 11.68 4.95
N MET A 106 -3.40 10.83 4.53
CA MET A 106 -4.44 11.20 3.58
C MET A 106 -5.57 12.03 4.22
N TRP A 107 -5.54 12.20 5.56
CA TRP A 107 -6.47 12.98 6.38
C TRP A 107 -5.72 14.04 7.18
#